data_AF-A0A7V5L3L6-F1
#
_entry.id   AF-A0A7V5L3L6-F1
#
_cell.length_a   1.000
_cell.length_b   1.000
_cell.length_c   1.000
_cell.angle_alpha   90.00
_cell.angle_beta   90.00
_cell.angle_gamma   90.00
#
_symmetry.space_group_name_H-M   'P 1'
#
loop_
_entity.id
_entity.type
_entity.pdbx_description
1 polymer ?
#
loop_
_entity_poly.entity_id
_entity_poly.type
_entity_poly.pdbx_seq_one_letter_code
_entity_poly.pdbx_strand_id
1 'polypeptide(L)'
;MEKKWKELDILINEFGQGTVIVKVHKNKGEQQFIEAFREHLSKSHKVIYIDFAKVSNMRDLAKMILAQAHLLFEDCIDEELNNSMRFWEREDAYRFLDEVLKVPQMIIENSQLSRIVFWSENYTEVLKLEESDAICAMMRSVFQMQQGVVHLFTSDSLDQTNKIFMDYRKPFFRFARIIKLDDTQ
;
A
#
# COMPACT_ATOMS: atom_id res chain seq x y z
N MET A 1 -9.56 -13.69 -16.35
CA MET A 1 -8.26 -13.16 -15.86
C MET A 1 -7.61 -12.10 -16.76
N GLU A 2 -7.45 -12.31 -18.08
CA GLU A 2 -6.78 -11.33 -18.97
C GLU A 2 -7.40 -9.91 -18.93
N LYS A 3 -8.74 -9.82 -18.91
CA LYS A 3 -9.45 -8.54 -18.77
C LYS A 3 -9.10 -7.80 -17.47
N LYS A 4 -8.96 -8.54 -16.36
CA LYS A 4 -8.61 -7.98 -15.04
C LYS A 4 -7.17 -7.49 -15.03
N TRP A 5 -6.26 -8.21 -15.70
CA TRP A 5 -4.88 -7.77 -15.87
C TRP A 5 -4.83 -6.41 -16.58
N LYS A 6 -5.45 -6.30 -17.75
CA LYS A 6 -5.51 -5.04 -18.53
C LYS A 6 -6.14 -3.91 -17.73
N GLU A 7 -7.21 -4.19 -16.99
CA GLU A 7 -7.86 -3.21 -16.11
C GLU A 7 -6.91 -2.72 -15.02
N LEU A 8 -6.19 -3.61 -14.33
CA LEU A 8 -5.22 -3.23 -13.30
C LEU A 8 -4.04 -2.44 -13.87
N ASP A 9 -3.54 -2.85 -15.04
CA ASP A 9 -2.42 -2.19 -15.70
C ASP A 9 -2.78 -0.74 -16.05
N ILE A 10 -3.98 -0.50 -16.60
CA ILE A 10 -4.51 0.83 -16.88
C ILE A 10 -4.66 1.65 -15.58
N LEU A 11 -5.26 1.07 -14.54
CA LEU A 11 -5.49 1.79 -13.28
C LEU A 11 -4.19 2.25 -12.62
N ILE A 12 -3.15 1.41 -12.67
CA ILE A 12 -1.86 1.68 -12.02
C ILE A 12 -0.96 2.55 -12.91
N ASN A 13 -0.83 2.21 -14.18
CA ASN A 13 0.14 2.85 -15.07
C ASN A 13 -0.40 4.13 -15.71
N GLU A 14 -1.69 4.18 -16.06
CA GLU A 14 -2.27 5.35 -16.74
C GLU A 14 -2.89 6.33 -15.76
N PHE A 15 -3.72 5.83 -14.84
CA PHE A 15 -4.49 6.72 -13.95
C PHE A 15 -3.85 6.98 -12.59
N GLY A 16 -2.92 6.12 -12.15
CA GLY A 16 -2.38 6.19 -10.79
C GLY A 16 -3.46 6.06 -9.70
N GLN A 17 -4.56 5.39 -10.00
CA GLN A 17 -5.72 5.32 -9.13
C GLN A 17 -5.51 4.29 -8.02
N GLY A 18 -5.86 4.65 -6.78
CA GLY A 18 -5.95 3.71 -5.66
C GLY A 18 -6.81 2.50 -6.04
N THR A 19 -6.30 1.30 -5.84
CA THR A 19 -6.95 0.05 -6.29
C THR A 19 -6.90 -1.01 -5.20
N VAL A 20 -8.00 -1.74 -5.01
CA VAL A 20 -8.10 -2.87 -4.10
C VAL A 20 -8.41 -4.13 -4.91
N ILE A 21 -7.54 -5.13 -4.85
CA ILE A 21 -7.77 -6.45 -5.44
C ILE A 21 -8.32 -7.39 -4.37
N VAL A 22 -9.47 -7.99 -4.65
CA VAL A 22 -10.13 -8.92 -3.72
C VAL A 22 -10.10 -10.32 -4.32
N LYS A 23 -9.41 -11.25 -3.64
CA LYS A 23 -9.49 -12.70 -3.90
C LYS A 23 -10.83 -13.21 -3.39
N VAL A 24 -11.72 -13.62 -4.28
CA VAL A 24 -13.10 -13.98 -3.91
C VAL A 24 -13.19 -15.44 -3.46
N HIS A 25 -12.58 -16.35 -4.21
CA HIS A 25 -12.64 -17.79 -3.97
C HIS A 25 -11.42 -18.31 -3.21
N LYS A 26 -10.34 -17.52 -3.11
CA LYS A 26 -9.05 -17.91 -2.53
C LYS A 26 -8.48 -19.17 -3.17
N ASN A 27 -8.75 -19.34 -4.46
CA ASN A 27 -8.28 -20.49 -5.21
C ASN A 27 -6.85 -20.27 -5.71
N LYS A 28 -6.22 -21.35 -6.20
CA LYS A 28 -4.84 -21.30 -6.70
C LYS A 28 -4.67 -20.32 -7.87
N GLY A 29 -5.68 -20.18 -8.73
CA GLY A 29 -5.64 -19.28 -9.89
C GLY A 29 -5.60 -17.81 -9.49
N GLU A 30 -6.39 -17.40 -8.49
CA GLU A 30 -6.37 -16.04 -7.94
C GLU A 30 -5.02 -15.71 -7.28
N GLN A 31 -4.46 -16.67 -6.51
CA GLN A 31 -3.15 -16.49 -5.90
C GLN A 31 -2.04 -16.38 -6.95
N GLN A 32 -2.04 -17.26 -7.95
CA GLN A 32 -1.09 -17.20 -9.08
C GLN A 32 -1.21 -15.89 -9.86
N PHE A 33 -2.43 -15.38 -10.03
CA PHE A 33 -2.64 -14.08 -10.68
C PHE A 33 -2.01 -12.94 -9.88
N ILE A 34 -2.23 -12.90 -8.55
CA ILE A 34 -1.64 -11.88 -7.68
C ILE A 34 -0.11 -11.95 -7.71
N GLU A 35 0.47 -13.15 -7.62
CA GLU A 35 1.92 -13.38 -7.66
C GLU A 35 2.51 -12.93 -9.01
N ALA A 36 1.92 -13.36 -10.12
CA ALA A 36 2.35 -12.95 -11.45
C ALA A 36 2.24 -11.43 -11.65
N PHE A 37 1.16 -10.82 -11.15
CA PHE A 37 0.96 -9.38 -11.24
C PHE A 37 1.96 -8.60 -10.40
N ARG A 38 2.30 -9.13 -9.21
CA ARG A 38 3.38 -8.59 -8.37
C ARG A 38 4.71 -8.62 -9.08
N GLU A 39 5.10 -9.77 -9.63
CA GLU A 39 6.35 -9.89 -10.39
C GLU A 39 6.38 -8.95 -11.59
N HIS A 40 5.25 -8.77 -12.27
CA HIS A 40 5.13 -7.83 -13.38
C HIS A 40 5.36 -6.39 -12.93
N LEU A 41 4.70 -5.95 -11.85
CA LEU A 41 4.85 -4.60 -11.32
C LEU A 41 6.28 -4.32 -10.84
N SER A 42 6.93 -5.29 -10.19
CA SER A 42 8.32 -5.13 -9.73
C SER A 42 9.34 -5.01 -10.88
N LYS A 43 8.99 -5.38 -12.11
CA LYS A 43 9.85 -5.17 -13.30
C LYS A 43 9.75 -3.76 -13.86
N SER A 44 8.61 -3.09 -13.70
CA SER A 44 8.34 -1.78 -14.27
C SER A 44 8.38 -0.64 -13.24
N HIS A 45 8.21 -0.96 -11.95
CA HIS A 45 8.10 0.01 -10.88
C HIS A 45 8.95 -0.39 -9.67
N LYS A 46 9.32 0.61 -8.87
CA LYS A 46 9.76 0.39 -7.50
C LYS A 46 8.51 0.18 -6.62
N VAL A 47 8.45 -0.95 -5.93
CA VAL A 47 7.27 -1.38 -5.18
C VAL A 47 7.61 -1.53 -3.70
N ILE A 48 7.08 -0.63 -2.86
CA ILE A 48 7.12 -0.81 -1.40
C ILE A 48 6.07 -1.83 -1.03
N TYR A 49 6.50 -2.96 -0.46
CA TYR A 49 5.63 -4.08 -0.19
C TYR A 49 5.45 -4.30 1.32
N ILE A 50 4.20 -4.22 1.79
CA ILE A 50 3.84 -4.39 3.20
C ILE A 50 2.81 -5.51 3.33
N ASP A 51 3.16 -6.57 4.03
CA ASP A 51 2.25 -7.66 4.38
C ASP A 51 1.59 -7.36 5.73
N PHE A 52 0.32 -6.94 5.69
CA PHE A 52 -0.45 -6.59 6.89
C PHE A 52 -0.74 -7.79 7.80
N ALA A 53 -0.57 -9.02 7.33
CA ALA A 53 -0.65 -10.20 8.20
C ALA A 53 0.50 -10.27 9.22
N LYS A 54 1.59 -9.52 8.99
CA LYS A 54 2.75 -9.46 9.89
C LYS A 54 2.75 -8.21 10.78
N VAL A 55 1.93 -7.22 10.45
CA VAL A 55 1.85 -5.97 11.19
C VAL A 55 1.19 -6.25 12.53
N SER A 56 1.89 -5.95 13.62
CA SER A 56 1.39 -6.17 14.98
C SER A 56 0.88 -4.90 15.66
N ASN A 57 1.39 -3.74 15.27
CA ASN A 57 1.00 -2.42 15.79
C ASN A 57 1.51 -1.30 14.86
N MET A 58 1.16 -0.05 15.20
CA MET A 58 1.52 1.13 14.41
C MET A 58 3.03 1.31 14.20
N ARG A 59 3.83 1.05 15.23
CA ARG A 59 5.30 1.18 15.15
C ARG A 59 5.90 0.11 14.26
N ASP A 60 5.37 -1.11 14.31
CA ASP A 60 5.79 -2.22 13.46
C ASP A 60 5.53 -1.91 11.99
N LEU A 61 4.34 -1.40 11.66
CA LEU A 61 4.02 -0.90 10.31
C LEU A 61 5.04 0.13 9.83
N ALA A 62 5.36 1.14 10.65
CA ALA A 62 6.35 2.16 10.31
C ALA A 62 7.73 1.54 10.04
N LYS A 63 8.20 0.62 10.89
CA LYS A 63 9.47 -0.08 10.68
C LYS A 63 9.48 -0.89 9.38
N MET A 64 8.40 -1.59 9.06
CA MET A 64 8.29 -2.37 7.83
C MET A 64 8.37 -1.47 6.58
N ILE A 65 7.69 -0.33 6.58
CA ILE A 65 7.74 0.65 5.48
C ILE A 65 9.16 1.19 5.31
N LEU A 66 9.77 1.61 6.41
CA LEU A 66 11.11 2.19 6.39
C LEU A 66 12.17 1.18 5.92
N ALA A 67 12.08 -0.08 6.38
CA ALA A 67 12.97 -1.15 5.94
C ALA A 67 12.84 -1.42 4.43
N GLN A 68 11.62 -1.44 3.89
CA GLN A 68 11.40 -1.55 2.44
C GLN A 68 11.95 -0.34 1.69
N ALA A 69 11.79 0.86 2.23
CA ALA A 69 12.30 2.07 1.61
C ALA A 69 13.84 2.04 1.52
N HIS A 70 14.53 1.72 2.62
CA HIS A 70 16.00 1.58 2.60
C HIS A 70 16.47 0.52 1.60
N LEU A 71 15.80 -0.63 1.53
CA LEU A 71 16.18 -1.70 0.61
C LEU A 71 16.06 -1.30 -0.87
N LEU A 72 15.03 -0.53 -1.22
CA LEU A 72 14.67 -0.24 -2.61
C LEU A 72 15.29 1.04 -3.16
N PHE A 73 15.61 1.97 -2.26
CA PHE A 73 15.95 3.36 -2.56
C PHE A 73 17.20 3.82 -1.83
N GLU A 74 18.13 2.91 -1.50
CA GLU A 74 19.41 3.25 -0.87
C GLU A 74 20.10 4.43 -1.58
N ASP A 75 20.12 4.44 -2.91
CA ASP A 75 20.72 5.51 -3.73
C ASP A 75 19.93 6.83 -3.74
N CYS A 76 18.68 6.84 -3.27
CA CYS A 76 17.80 8.02 -3.24
C CYS A 76 17.65 8.59 -1.83
N ILE A 77 18.20 7.93 -0.81
CA ILE A 77 18.13 8.38 0.58
C ILE A 77 19.46 9.06 0.91
N ASP A 78 19.46 10.38 0.92
CA ASP A 78 20.62 11.16 1.34
C ASP A 78 20.83 11.13 2.85
N GLU A 79 21.92 11.76 3.31
CA GLU A 79 22.26 11.79 4.74
C GLU A 79 21.22 12.54 5.58
N GLU A 80 20.58 13.58 5.04
CA GLU A 80 19.57 14.37 5.75
C GLU A 80 18.29 13.55 5.99
N LEU A 81 17.80 12.89 4.96
CA LEU A 81 16.65 12.00 5.05
C LEU A 81 16.94 10.81 5.97
N ASN A 82 18.13 10.20 5.85
CA ASN A 82 18.55 9.11 6.72
C ASN A 82 18.62 9.52 8.20
N ASN A 83 19.14 10.73 8.49
CA ASN A 83 19.17 11.27 9.85
C ASN A 83 17.75 11.56 10.38
N SER A 84 16.87 12.07 9.52
CA SER A 84 15.46 12.32 9.87
C SER A 84 14.73 11.02 10.20
N MET A 85 14.92 9.96 9.40
CA MET A 85 14.37 8.62 9.65
C MET A 85 14.79 8.06 11.01
N ARG A 86 16.09 8.15 11.35
CA ARG A 86 16.62 7.73 12.65
C ARG A 86 16.08 8.56 13.82
N PHE A 87 15.76 9.82 13.58
CA PHE A 87 15.14 10.69 14.57
C PHE A 87 13.68 10.27 14.81
N TRP A 88 12.88 10.09 13.75
CA TRP A 88 11.48 9.69 13.86
C TRP A 88 11.30 8.33 14.53
N GLU A 89 12.24 7.39 14.34
CA GLU A 89 12.23 6.10 15.06
C GLU A 89 12.17 6.25 16.59
N ARG A 90 12.61 7.39 17.14
CA ARG A 90 12.62 7.69 18.58
C ARG A 90 11.37 8.44 19.06
N GLU A 91 10.57 8.97 18.14
CA GLU A 91 9.29 9.62 18.45
C GLU A 91 8.24 8.59 18.90
N ASP A 92 7.05 9.04 19.33
CA ASP A 92 5.93 8.15 19.59
C ASP A 92 5.44 7.45 18.30
N ALA A 93 4.71 6.34 18.45
CA ALA A 93 4.30 5.51 17.32
C ALA A 93 3.44 6.26 16.28
N TYR A 94 2.65 7.25 16.73
CA TYR A 94 1.77 8.02 15.85
C TYR A 94 2.59 8.94 14.96
N ARG A 95 3.48 9.74 15.55
CA ARG A 95 4.38 10.61 14.77
C ARG A 95 5.31 9.80 13.88
N PHE A 96 5.83 8.69 14.39
CA PHE A 96 6.73 7.85 13.61
C PHE A 96 6.05 7.30 12.36
N LEU A 97 4.82 6.77 12.47
CA LEU A 97 4.08 6.30 11.30
C LEU A 97 3.72 7.46 10.35
N ASP A 98 3.30 8.61 10.87
CA ASP A 98 2.91 9.76 10.04
C ASP A 98 4.06 10.21 9.14
N GLU A 99 5.27 10.35 9.68
CA GLU A 99 6.44 10.74 8.90
C GLU A 99 6.87 9.64 7.94
N VAL A 100 6.90 8.38 8.38
CA VAL A 100 7.31 7.27 7.52
C VAL A 100 6.36 7.06 6.33
N LEU A 101 5.06 7.29 6.49
CA LEU A 101 4.11 7.21 5.38
C LEU A 101 4.40 8.24 4.28
N LYS A 102 5.09 9.35 4.57
CA LYS A 102 5.45 10.40 3.60
C LYS A 102 6.71 10.07 2.81
N VAL A 103 7.57 9.19 3.33
CA VAL A 103 8.85 8.79 2.73
C VAL A 103 8.75 8.43 1.24
N PRO A 104 7.76 7.66 0.76
CA PRO A 104 7.68 7.33 -0.67
C PRO A 104 7.54 8.58 -1.55
N GLN A 105 6.76 9.57 -1.11
CA GLN A 105 6.60 10.83 -1.83
C GLN A 105 7.88 11.67 -1.76
N MET A 106 8.54 11.74 -0.60
CA MET A 106 9.83 12.42 -0.45
C MET A 106 10.91 11.83 -1.36
N ILE A 107 10.95 10.51 -1.51
CA ILE A 107 11.89 9.83 -2.42
C ILE A 107 11.63 10.23 -3.87
N ILE A 108 10.37 10.32 -4.29
CA ILE A 108 10.01 10.77 -5.63
C ILE A 108 10.47 12.21 -5.87
N GLU A 109 10.22 13.09 -4.90
CA GLU A 109 10.58 14.52 -4.99
C GLU A 109 12.09 14.76 -5.08
N ASN A 110 12.90 13.85 -4.51
CA ASN A 110 14.36 13.95 -4.47
C ASN A 110 15.07 13.01 -5.46
N SER A 111 14.33 12.33 -6.34
CA SER A 111 14.91 11.39 -7.32
C SER A 111 14.37 11.62 -8.72
N GLN A 112 14.84 10.80 -9.68
CA GLN A 112 14.31 10.78 -11.05
C GLN A 112 13.11 9.83 -11.21
N LEU A 113 12.62 9.24 -10.10
CA LEU A 113 11.48 8.35 -10.15
C LEU A 113 10.22 9.15 -10.40
N SER A 114 9.45 8.76 -11.42
CA SER A 114 8.14 9.36 -11.67
C SER A 114 7.04 8.75 -10.80
N ARG A 115 7.25 7.53 -10.30
CA ARG A 115 6.23 6.78 -9.57
C ARG A 115 6.79 5.69 -8.67
N ILE A 116 6.14 5.49 -7.52
CA ILE A 116 6.31 4.34 -6.63
C ILE A 116 4.95 3.66 -6.45
N VAL A 117 4.93 2.33 -6.40
CA VAL A 117 3.74 1.57 -6.01
C VAL A 117 3.85 1.21 -4.54
N PHE A 118 2.86 1.59 -3.74
CA PHE A 118 2.72 1.18 -2.35
C PHE A 118 1.73 0.01 -2.29
N TRP A 119 2.25 -1.21 -2.12
CA TRP A 119 1.46 -2.44 -2.07
C TRP A 119 1.20 -2.85 -0.62
N SER A 120 -0.06 -2.75 -0.20
CA SER A 120 -0.58 -3.24 1.09
C SER A 120 -1.22 -4.63 0.92
N GLU A 121 -0.43 -5.69 1.11
CA GLU A 121 -0.92 -7.06 1.01
C GLU A 121 -1.72 -7.45 2.26
N ASN A 122 -2.82 -8.17 2.06
CA ASN A 122 -3.74 -8.62 3.12
C ASN A 122 -4.23 -7.46 4.00
N TYR A 123 -4.52 -6.30 3.39
CA TYR A 123 -4.79 -5.07 4.11
C TYR A 123 -5.92 -5.17 5.15
N THR A 124 -6.90 -6.05 4.93
CA THR A 124 -8.00 -6.26 5.88
C THR A 124 -7.56 -6.78 7.25
N GLU A 125 -6.33 -7.27 7.38
CA GLU A 125 -5.71 -7.62 8.66
C GLU A 125 -5.54 -6.41 9.59
N VAL A 126 -5.52 -5.17 9.05
CA VAL A 126 -5.53 -3.93 9.83
C VAL A 126 -6.72 -3.87 10.81
N LEU A 127 -7.83 -4.54 10.50
CA LEU A 127 -9.03 -4.58 11.35
C LEU A 127 -8.83 -5.36 12.65
N LYS A 128 -7.74 -6.13 12.77
CA LYS A 128 -7.40 -6.90 13.97
C LYS A 128 -6.54 -6.10 14.96
N LEU A 129 -6.00 -4.96 14.53
CA LEU A 129 -5.15 -4.11 15.36
C LEU A 129 -6.00 -3.26 16.30
N GLU A 130 -5.51 -3.06 17.53
CA GLU A 130 -6.18 -2.17 18.49
C GLU A 130 -6.26 -0.73 17.93
N GLU A 131 -5.20 -0.27 17.24
CA GLU A 131 -5.14 1.07 16.65
C GLU A 131 -5.70 1.16 15.22
N SER A 132 -6.54 0.20 14.78
CA SER A 132 -7.03 0.08 13.40
C SER A 132 -7.56 1.41 12.81
N ASP A 133 -8.47 2.07 13.52
CA ASP A 133 -9.10 3.30 13.05
C ASP A 133 -8.08 4.46 12.93
N ALA A 134 -7.11 4.54 13.86
CA ALA A 134 -6.06 5.55 13.82
C ALA A 134 -5.10 5.31 12.65
N ILE A 135 -4.68 4.05 12.43
CA ILE A 135 -3.85 3.66 11.29
C ILE A 135 -4.56 4.01 9.98
N CYS A 136 -5.83 3.62 9.83
CA CYS A 136 -6.59 3.92 8.62
C CYS A 136 -6.76 5.43 8.38
N ALA A 137 -7.02 6.21 9.43
CA ALA A 137 -7.18 7.66 9.33
C ALA A 137 -5.86 8.33 8.89
N MET A 138 -4.74 7.91 9.47
CA MET A 138 -3.42 8.45 9.15
C MET A 138 -2.99 8.09 7.73
N MET A 139 -3.08 6.81 7.36
CA MET A 139 -2.79 6.37 5.99
C MET A 139 -3.63 7.15 4.99
N ARG A 140 -4.94 7.32 5.22
CA ARG A 140 -5.81 8.10 4.34
C ARG A 140 -5.33 9.57 4.22
N SER A 141 -5.02 10.19 5.35
CA SER A 141 -4.59 11.60 5.41
C SER A 141 -3.31 11.84 4.62
N VAL A 142 -2.36 10.91 4.69
CA VAL A 142 -1.10 11.00 3.92
C VAL A 142 -1.33 10.65 2.46
N PHE A 143 -1.98 9.52 2.17
CA PHE A 143 -2.14 8.99 0.81
C PHE A 143 -2.88 9.95 -0.13
N GLN A 144 -3.84 10.72 0.37
CA GLN A 144 -4.56 11.70 -0.46
C GLN A 144 -3.68 12.86 -0.96
N MET A 145 -2.54 13.10 -0.30
CA MET A 145 -1.60 14.16 -0.66
C MET A 145 -0.49 13.67 -1.60
N GLN A 146 -0.31 12.35 -1.73
CA GLN A 146 0.74 11.76 -2.54
C GLN A 146 0.34 11.73 -4.01
N GLN A 147 1.09 12.43 -4.85
CA GLN A 147 0.83 12.51 -6.30
C GLN A 147 1.64 11.49 -7.10
N GLY A 148 2.81 11.10 -6.59
CA GLY A 148 3.70 10.13 -7.24
C GLY A 148 3.50 8.68 -6.76
N VAL A 149 2.65 8.46 -5.76
CA VAL A 149 2.48 7.14 -5.13
C VAL A 149 1.16 6.52 -5.55
N VAL A 150 1.21 5.30 -6.10
CA VAL A 150 0.02 4.53 -6.44
C VAL A 150 -0.23 3.48 -5.37
N HIS A 151 -1.43 3.51 -4.79
CA HIS A 151 -1.80 2.64 -3.68
C HIS A 151 -2.53 1.39 -4.17
N LEU A 152 -1.94 0.23 -3.94
CA LEU A 152 -2.54 -1.06 -4.25
C LEU A 152 -2.78 -1.83 -2.94
N PHE A 153 -4.00 -2.33 -2.75
CA PHE A 153 -4.37 -3.15 -1.60
C PHE A 153 -4.77 -4.54 -2.08
N THR A 154 -4.48 -5.57 -1.30
CA THR A 154 -5.08 -6.90 -1.51
C THR A 154 -5.87 -7.35 -0.30
N SER A 155 -6.91 -8.15 -0.54
CA SER A 155 -7.70 -8.76 0.52
C SER A 155 -8.26 -10.12 0.09
N ASP A 156 -8.48 -10.97 1.09
CA ASP A 156 -9.16 -12.26 0.97
C ASP A 156 -10.63 -12.20 1.46
N SER A 157 -11.17 -11.02 1.73
CA SER A 157 -12.54 -10.88 2.20
C SER A 157 -13.20 -9.65 1.61
N LEU A 158 -14.21 -9.88 0.75
CA LEU A 158 -15.05 -8.82 0.22
C LEU A 158 -15.79 -8.07 1.34
N ASP A 159 -16.27 -8.79 2.36
CA ASP A 159 -17.00 -8.18 3.47
C ASP A 159 -16.11 -7.25 4.29
N GLN A 160 -14.90 -7.69 4.64
CA GLN A 160 -13.94 -6.83 5.34
C GLN A 160 -13.45 -5.67 4.46
N THR A 161 -13.27 -5.92 3.15
CA THR A 161 -12.97 -4.85 2.18
C THR A 161 -14.07 -3.80 2.18
N ASN A 162 -15.34 -4.21 2.12
CA ASN A 162 -16.47 -3.30 2.15
C ASN A 162 -16.53 -2.50 3.46
N LYS A 163 -16.19 -3.13 4.60
CA LYS A 163 -16.10 -2.42 5.88
C LYS A 163 -15.09 -1.28 5.87
N ILE A 164 -14.05 -1.34 5.05
CA ILE A 164 -13.01 -0.30 4.97
C ILE A 164 -13.30 0.72 3.88
N PHE A 165 -13.64 0.25 2.68
CA PHE A 165 -13.69 1.09 1.47
C PHE A 165 -15.11 1.50 1.05
N MET A 166 -16.15 0.87 1.59
CA MET A 166 -17.55 1.12 1.21
C MET A 166 -18.42 1.67 2.36
N ASP A 167 -17.89 1.76 3.59
CA ASP A 167 -18.57 2.41 4.71
C ASP A 167 -18.24 3.91 4.73
N TYR A 168 -19.26 4.76 4.60
CA TYR A 168 -19.11 6.23 4.58
C TYR A 168 -18.51 6.83 5.85
N ARG A 169 -18.49 6.07 6.96
CA ARG A 169 -17.92 6.48 8.24
C ARG A 169 -16.43 6.18 8.34
N LYS A 170 -15.88 5.44 7.37
CA LYS A 170 -14.49 4.99 7.42
C LYS A 170 -13.59 5.87 6.55
N PRO A 171 -12.32 6.09 6.95
CA PRO A 171 -11.42 7.00 6.24
C PRO A 171 -11.24 6.68 4.76
N PHE A 172 -11.23 5.39 4.43
CA PHE A 172 -11.00 4.88 3.08
C PHE A 172 -12.26 4.81 2.20
N PHE A 173 -13.39 5.39 2.63
CA PHE A 173 -14.61 5.41 1.83
C PHE A 173 -14.36 5.94 0.41
N ARG A 174 -14.63 5.10 -0.59
CA ARG A 174 -14.41 5.39 -2.03
C ARG A 174 -12.99 5.83 -2.40
N PHE A 175 -11.99 5.53 -1.55
CA PHE A 175 -10.61 5.84 -1.84
C PHE A 175 -10.06 5.05 -3.04
N ALA A 176 -10.52 3.82 -3.19
CA ALA A 176 -9.96 2.89 -4.14
C ALA A 176 -11.04 2.15 -4.94
N ARG A 177 -10.71 1.81 -6.19
CA ARG A 177 -11.56 0.95 -7.04
C ARG A 177 -11.40 -0.51 -6.60
N ILE A 178 -12.51 -1.19 -6.36
CA ILE A 178 -12.53 -2.60 -5.96
C ILE A 178 -12.57 -3.48 -7.21
N ILE A 179 -11.54 -4.30 -7.40
CA ILE A 179 -11.41 -5.32 -8.44
C ILE A 179 -11.55 -6.69 -7.79
N LYS A 180 -12.67 -7.35 -8.04
CA LYS A 180 -12.87 -8.75 -7.64
C LYS A 180 -12.16 -9.66 -8.63
N LEU A 181 -11.35 -10.58 -8.10
CA LEU A 181 -10.89 -11.75 -8.84
C LEU A 181 -11.96 -12.81 -8.62
N ASP A 182 -12.96 -12.82 -9.49
CA ASP A 182 -13.91 -13.90 -9.62
C ASP A 182 -13.61 -14.64 -10.92
N ASP A 183 -13.67 -15.97 -10.88
CA ASP A 183 -13.67 -16.79 -12.09
C ASP A 183 -15.04 -16.66 -12.78
N THR A 184 -15.35 -15.47 -13.29
CA THR A 184 -16.40 -15.37 -14.30
C THR A 184 -15.78 -15.72 -15.65
N GLN A 185 -16.20 -16.90 -16.13
CA GLN A 185 -16.05 -17.40 -17.49
C GLN A 185 -16.34 -16.32 -18.54
#